data_AF-A0A6A0IHA5-F1
#
_entry.id   AF-A0A6A0IHA5-F1
#
_cell.length_a   1.000
_cell.length_b   1.000
_cell.length_c   1.000
_cell.angle_alpha   90.00
_cell.angle_beta   90.00
_cell.angle_gamma   90.00
#
_symmetry.space_group_name_H-M   'P 1'
#
loop_
_entity.id
_entity.type
_entity.pdbx_description
1 polymer ?
#
loop_
_entity_poly.entity_id
_entity_poly.type
_entity_poly.pdbx_seq_one_letter_code
_entity_poly.pdbx_strand_id
1 'polypeptide(L)'
;MEVAAMGYDIGNDSDGTSHIVWLQERSQSCGPACVYMIETMRAQMCLVGGEERVRQLMALLPNGYTEANGTAAYTALAAALQKANIQATASYSTAVAAHFAAARFPFIARVAWPSGGGHFIVCARRTRGGQIVCLDPWYGLNETAESGLPAYAAGNDARRGVCLRTPVGGSFSGHFITM
;
A
#
# COMPACT_ATOMS: atom_id res chain seq x y z
N MET A 1 22.34 -18.47 4.22
CA MET A 1 21.44 -17.88 3.21
C MET A 1 21.17 -16.47 3.71
N GLU A 2 21.77 -15.47 3.07
CA GLU A 2 21.65 -14.07 3.48
C GLU A 2 20.23 -13.61 3.07
N VAL A 3 19.39 -13.30 4.05
CA VAL A 3 18.05 -12.77 3.78
C VAL A 3 18.28 -11.31 3.37
N ALA A 4 18.12 -11.01 2.08
CA ALA A 4 18.20 -9.63 1.62
C ALA A 4 17.16 -8.80 2.41
N ALA A 5 17.60 -7.73 3.07
CA ALA A 5 16.69 -6.82 3.74
C ALA A 5 15.84 -6.13 2.66
N MET A 6 14.51 -6.11 2.87
CA MET A 6 13.59 -5.38 2.00
C MET A 6 14.04 -3.92 1.89
N GLY A 7 14.11 -3.41 0.66
CA GLY A 7 14.44 -2.00 0.43
C GLY A 7 13.42 -1.08 1.08
N TYR A 8 13.85 0.11 1.49
CA TYR A 8 12.96 1.11 2.06
C TYR A 8 13.30 2.52 1.55
N ASP A 9 12.31 3.40 1.63
CA ASP A 9 12.43 4.83 1.44
C ASP A 9 12.01 5.56 2.73
N ILE A 10 12.54 6.76 2.95
CA ILE A 10 12.16 7.63 4.06
C ILE A 10 11.73 8.98 3.50
N GLY A 11 10.49 9.37 3.77
CA GLY A 11 9.96 10.68 3.40
C GLY A 11 9.32 11.39 4.58
N ASN A 12 9.20 12.71 4.49
CA ASN A 12 8.43 13.52 5.43
C ASN A 12 7.10 13.93 4.80
N ASP A 13 6.01 13.80 5.54
CA ASP A 13 4.71 14.35 5.14
C ASP A 13 4.66 15.88 5.31
N SER A 14 3.58 16.50 4.84
CA SER A 14 3.35 17.94 4.93
C SER A 14 3.23 18.48 6.38
N ASP A 15 3.01 17.61 7.37
CA ASP A 15 3.06 17.97 8.80
C ASP A 15 4.49 17.83 9.38
N GLY A 16 5.48 17.41 8.58
CA GLY A 16 6.85 17.15 9.00
C GLY A 16 7.06 15.80 9.69
N THR A 17 6.09 14.89 9.63
CA THR A 17 6.21 13.54 10.21
C THR A 17 6.98 12.65 9.25
N SER A 18 8.02 11.98 9.74
CA SER A 18 8.77 11.00 8.94
C SER A 18 8.01 9.67 8.82
N HIS A 19 8.06 9.08 7.63
CA HIS A 19 7.45 7.79 7.30
C HIS A 19 8.49 6.87 6.68
N ILE A 20 8.44 5.60 7.05
CA ILE A 20 9.20 4.53 6.37
C ILE A 20 8.26 3.89 5.36
N VAL A 21 8.68 3.86 4.09
CA VAL A 21 7.97 3.15 3.02
C VAL A 21 8.76 1.90 2.68
N TRP A 22 8.18 0.73 2.91
CA TRP A 22 8.81 -0.52 2.50
C TRP A 22 8.56 -0.77 1.01
N LEU A 23 9.63 -0.82 0.22
CA LEU A 23 9.57 -0.91 -1.24
C LEU A 23 9.45 -2.36 -1.70
N GLN A 24 8.62 -2.61 -2.71
CA GLN A 24 8.37 -3.97 -3.18
C GLN A 24 9.59 -4.60 -3.86
N GLU A 25 9.87 -5.86 -3.52
CA GLU A 25 11.01 -6.65 -4.01
C GLU A 25 10.78 -7.23 -5.41
N ARG A 26 9.52 -7.47 -5.78
CA ARG A 26 9.11 -8.05 -7.07
C ARG A 26 8.19 -7.10 -7.82
N SER A 27 8.10 -7.23 -9.13
CA SER A 27 7.25 -6.34 -9.95
C SER A 27 5.76 -6.47 -9.64
N GLN A 28 5.31 -7.64 -9.18
CA GLN A 28 3.89 -7.94 -8.93
C GLN A 28 3.50 -7.98 -7.45
N SER A 29 4.39 -7.57 -6.54
CA SER A 29 4.23 -7.81 -5.09
C SER A 29 3.79 -6.61 -4.25
N CYS A 30 3.16 -5.59 -4.86
CA CYS A 30 2.63 -4.43 -4.13
C CYS A 30 1.67 -4.82 -2.99
N GLY A 31 0.84 -5.85 -3.19
CA GLY A 31 -0.06 -6.39 -2.16
C GLY A 31 0.69 -6.95 -0.94
N PRO A 32 1.58 -7.96 -1.13
CA PRO A 32 2.48 -8.44 -0.09
C PRO A 32 3.29 -7.35 0.62
N ALA A 33 3.81 -6.37 -0.12
CA ALA A 33 4.54 -5.24 0.46
C ALA A 33 3.65 -4.39 1.37
N CYS A 34 2.39 -4.13 0.98
CA CYS A 34 1.44 -3.41 1.83
C CYS A 34 1.08 -4.18 3.10
N VAL A 35 0.89 -5.50 3.01
CA VAL A 35 0.65 -6.34 4.19
C VAL A 35 1.85 -6.27 5.14
N TYR A 36 3.09 -6.39 4.62
CA TYR A 36 4.29 -6.23 5.42
C TYR A 36 4.38 -4.83 6.08
N MET A 37 4.08 -3.76 5.35
CA MET A 37 4.04 -2.40 5.90
C MET A 37 3.08 -2.32 7.10
N ILE A 38 1.86 -2.83 6.97
CA ILE A 38 0.88 -2.84 8.07
C ILE A 38 1.38 -3.66 9.25
N GLU A 39 1.95 -4.85 9.02
CA GLU A 39 2.48 -5.68 10.09
C GLU A 39 3.59 -4.96 10.87
N THR A 40 4.56 -4.34 10.18
CA THR A 40 5.64 -3.58 10.83
C THR A 40 5.13 -2.34 11.59
N MET A 41 4.13 -1.64 11.07
CA MET A 41 3.49 -0.51 11.78
C MET A 41 2.83 -0.96 13.08
N ARG A 42 2.13 -2.11 13.07
CA ARG A 42 1.44 -2.65 14.24
C ARG A 42 2.41 -3.22 15.27
N ALA A 43 3.46 -3.89 14.82
CA ALA A 43 4.46 -4.50 15.69
C ALA A 43 5.53 -3.49 16.17
N GLN A 44 5.63 -2.32 15.53
CA GLN A 44 6.69 -1.33 15.74
C GLN A 44 8.11 -1.90 15.60
N MET A 45 8.28 -2.86 14.69
CA MET A 45 9.55 -3.54 14.43
C MET A 45 9.64 -4.07 13.01
N CYS A 46 10.86 -4.30 12.53
CA CYS A 46 11.09 -5.06 11.30
C CYS A 46 10.84 -6.54 11.57
N LEU A 47 10.12 -7.22 10.68
CA LEU A 47 9.79 -8.62 10.85
C LEU A 47 10.71 -9.50 10.01
N VAL A 48 11.14 -10.61 10.60
CA VAL A 48 12.03 -11.57 9.93
C VAL A 48 11.35 -12.12 8.67
N GLY A 49 12.14 -12.24 7.60
CA GLY A 49 11.69 -12.76 6.31
C GLY A 49 11.04 -11.73 5.38
N GLY A 50 10.87 -10.48 5.82
CA GLY A 50 10.49 -9.37 4.93
C GLY A 50 9.20 -9.59 4.15
N GLU A 51 9.14 -9.00 2.95
CA GLU A 51 8.05 -9.22 1.99
C GLU A 51 8.00 -10.68 1.49
N GLU A 52 9.15 -11.34 1.34
CA GLU A 52 9.21 -12.73 0.88
C GLU A 52 8.33 -13.67 1.71
N ARG A 53 8.38 -13.56 3.05
CA ARG A 53 7.50 -14.33 3.93
C ARG A 53 6.02 -14.08 3.60
N VAL A 54 5.65 -12.83 3.34
CA VAL A 54 4.27 -12.47 3.02
C VAL A 54 3.87 -12.99 1.63
N ARG A 55 4.77 -12.92 0.64
CA ARG A 55 4.55 -13.53 -0.69
C ARG A 55 4.29 -15.03 -0.56
N GLN A 56 5.11 -15.74 0.22
CA GLN A 56 4.95 -17.18 0.46
C GLN A 56 3.61 -17.48 1.16
N LEU A 57 3.24 -16.72 2.19
CA LEU A 57 1.95 -16.86 2.87
C LEU A 57 0.78 -16.63 1.90
N MET A 58 0.82 -15.54 1.13
CA MET A 58 -0.24 -15.18 0.20
C MET A 58 -0.34 -16.13 -0.99
N ALA A 59 0.75 -16.80 -1.40
CA ALA A 59 0.71 -17.83 -2.43
C ALA A 59 -0.09 -19.08 -2.01
N LEU A 60 -0.27 -19.29 -0.69
CA LEU A 60 -1.09 -20.37 -0.14
C LEU A 60 -2.58 -20.00 -0.01
N LEU A 61 -2.94 -18.72 -0.24
CA LEU A 61 -4.31 -18.25 -0.12
C LEU A 61 -5.06 -18.41 -1.46
N PRO A 62 -6.37 -18.73 -1.43
CA PRO A 62 -7.19 -18.77 -2.64
C PRO A 62 -7.16 -17.44 -3.40
N ASN A 63 -6.76 -17.47 -4.67
CA ASN A 63 -6.57 -16.28 -5.52
C ASN A 63 -5.69 -15.20 -4.87
N GLY A 64 -4.72 -15.63 -4.06
CA GLY A 64 -3.73 -14.76 -3.43
C GLY A 64 -2.66 -14.29 -4.41
N TYR A 65 -1.40 -14.38 -3.99
CA TYR A 65 -0.28 -13.83 -4.75
C TYR A 65 0.35 -14.85 -5.70
N THR A 66 0.64 -14.45 -6.94
CA THR A 66 1.58 -15.14 -7.83
C THR A 66 2.51 -14.14 -8.52
N GLU A 67 3.70 -14.60 -8.94
CA GLU A 67 4.64 -13.76 -9.69
C GLU A 67 4.09 -13.35 -11.07
N ALA A 68 3.15 -14.12 -11.63
CA ALA A 68 2.55 -13.83 -12.93
C ALA A 68 1.42 -12.78 -12.86
N ASN A 69 0.58 -12.86 -11.82
CA ASN A 69 -0.67 -12.10 -11.76
C ASN A 69 -0.73 -11.12 -10.58
N GLY A 70 0.28 -11.09 -9.72
CA GLY A 70 0.24 -10.34 -8.46
C GLY A 70 -0.84 -10.89 -7.53
N THR A 71 -1.47 -10.00 -6.77
CA THR A 71 -2.60 -10.38 -5.90
C THR A 71 -3.92 -10.27 -6.65
N ALA A 72 -4.49 -11.41 -7.05
CA ALA A 72 -5.69 -11.45 -7.87
C ALA A 72 -6.96 -11.03 -7.09
N ALA A 73 -7.08 -11.44 -5.83
CA ALA A 73 -8.20 -11.10 -4.97
C ALA A 73 -7.76 -10.21 -3.79
N TYR A 74 -8.29 -8.99 -3.71
CA TYR A 74 -7.97 -8.07 -2.61
C TYR A 74 -8.39 -8.61 -1.21
N THR A 75 -9.32 -9.56 -1.17
CA THR A 75 -9.69 -10.29 0.04
C THR A 75 -8.54 -11.13 0.61
N ALA A 76 -7.58 -11.56 -0.23
CA ALA A 76 -6.41 -12.29 0.22
C ALA A 76 -5.48 -11.43 1.10
N LEU A 77 -5.46 -10.10 0.91
CA LEU A 77 -4.69 -9.20 1.78
C LEU A 77 -5.28 -9.18 3.21
N ALA A 78 -6.61 -9.12 3.33
CA ALA A 78 -7.27 -9.19 4.63
C ALA A 78 -7.02 -10.55 5.31
N ALA A 79 -7.09 -11.65 4.56
CA ALA A 79 -6.79 -12.98 5.08
C ALA A 79 -5.31 -13.13 5.51
N ALA A 80 -4.37 -12.51 4.79
CA ALA A 80 -2.96 -12.49 5.17
C ALA A 80 -2.75 -11.71 6.49
N LEU A 81 -3.38 -10.54 6.64
CA LEU A 81 -3.35 -9.78 7.89
C LEU A 81 -3.97 -10.56 9.06
N GLN A 82 -5.08 -11.24 8.84
CA GLN A 82 -5.71 -12.09 9.86
C GLN A 82 -4.80 -13.26 10.28
N LYS A 83 -4.05 -13.86 9.35
CA LYS A 83 -3.03 -14.87 9.65
C LYS A 83 -1.87 -14.31 10.48
N ALA A 84 -1.61 -13.00 10.38
CA ALA A 84 -0.68 -12.27 11.24
C ALA A 84 -1.32 -11.75 12.55
N ASN A 85 -2.52 -12.23 12.92
CA ASN A 85 -3.29 -11.79 14.09
C ASN A 85 -3.71 -10.30 14.06
N ILE A 86 -3.83 -9.71 12.86
CA ILE A 86 -4.36 -8.37 12.66
C ILE A 86 -5.78 -8.49 12.15
N GLN A 87 -6.75 -8.00 12.92
CA GLN A 87 -8.15 -7.94 12.46
C GLN A 87 -8.22 -7.03 11.24
N ALA A 88 -8.74 -7.56 10.14
CA ALA A 88 -8.82 -6.87 8.87
C ALA A 88 -10.06 -7.30 8.09
N THR A 89 -10.68 -6.36 7.38
CA THR A 89 -11.84 -6.58 6.53
C THR A 89 -11.60 -6.01 5.15
N ALA A 90 -11.84 -6.81 4.13
CA ALA A 90 -11.85 -6.36 2.74
C ALA A 90 -13.25 -5.84 2.38
N SER A 91 -13.33 -4.65 1.78
CA SER A 91 -14.59 -4.03 1.36
C SER A 91 -14.46 -3.34 0.00
N TYR A 92 -15.60 -3.17 -0.65
CA TYR A 92 -15.73 -2.37 -1.86
C TYR A 92 -16.72 -1.22 -1.63
N SER A 93 -16.34 -0.01 -2.03
CA SER A 93 -17.20 1.17 -2.00
C SER A 93 -16.99 2.03 -3.24
N THR A 94 -18.07 2.34 -3.95
CA THR A 94 -18.08 3.35 -5.02
C THR A 94 -18.03 4.78 -4.47
N ALA A 95 -18.40 4.98 -3.20
CA ALA A 95 -18.33 6.26 -2.51
C ALA A 95 -16.95 6.45 -1.87
N VAL A 96 -15.91 6.55 -2.70
CA VAL A 96 -14.50 6.63 -2.27
C VAL A 96 -14.28 7.78 -1.27
N ALA A 97 -14.71 9.00 -1.60
CA ALA A 97 -14.53 10.15 -0.70
C ALA A 97 -15.19 9.94 0.68
N ALA A 98 -16.41 9.39 0.70
CA ALA A 98 -17.09 9.07 1.95
C ALA A 98 -16.37 7.97 2.75
N HIS A 99 -15.78 6.98 2.07
CA HIS A 99 -14.96 5.97 2.72
C HIS A 99 -13.75 6.60 3.40
N PHE A 100 -12.97 7.45 2.71
CA PHE A 100 -11.81 8.13 3.31
C PHE A 100 -12.22 9.02 4.48
N ALA A 101 -13.33 9.75 4.38
CA ALA A 101 -13.84 10.59 5.46
C ALA A 101 -14.11 9.80 6.75
N ALA A 102 -14.65 8.57 6.63
CA ALA A 102 -15.02 7.71 7.76
C ALA A 102 -13.92 6.71 8.19
N ALA A 103 -12.93 6.45 7.34
CA ALA A 103 -11.95 5.39 7.54
C ALA A 103 -11.04 5.68 8.75
N ARG A 104 -10.69 4.60 9.46
CA ARG A 104 -9.61 4.60 10.44
C ARG A 104 -8.31 4.23 9.74
N PHE A 105 -7.25 4.98 10.04
CA PHE A 105 -5.91 4.72 9.52
C PHE A 105 -5.09 3.84 10.48
N PRO A 106 -4.11 3.06 9.98
CA PRO A 106 -3.81 2.84 8.56
C PRO A 106 -4.78 1.85 7.90
N PHE A 107 -4.91 1.91 6.58
CA PHE A 107 -5.64 0.92 5.76
C PHE A 107 -4.97 0.75 4.39
N ILE A 108 -5.26 -0.35 3.70
CA ILE A 108 -4.75 -0.59 2.34
C ILE A 108 -5.83 -0.17 1.33
N ALA A 109 -5.44 0.55 0.29
CA ALA A 109 -6.32 0.93 -0.82
C ALA A 109 -5.74 0.45 -2.15
N ARG A 110 -6.62 0.17 -3.12
CA ARG A 110 -6.21 -0.14 -4.50
C ARG A 110 -6.39 1.07 -5.42
N VAL A 111 -5.31 1.50 -6.03
CA VAL A 111 -5.31 2.44 -7.16
C VAL A 111 -5.47 1.66 -8.47
N ALA A 112 -6.24 2.19 -9.42
CA ALA A 112 -6.35 1.68 -10.77
C ALA A 112 -5.84 2.73 -11.77
N TRP A 113 -5.22 2.24 -12.85
CA TRP A 113 -4.72 3.08 -13.93
C TRP A 113 -5.66 3.02 -15.14
N PRO A 114 -5.84 4.12 -15.90
CA PRO A 114 -6.68 4.13 -17.09
C PRO A 114 -6.25 3.13 -18.16
N SER A 115 -4.94 2.85 -18.26
CA SER A 115 -4.35 1.87 -19.17
C SER A 115 -4.54 0.41 -18.72
N GLY A 116 -5.20 0.19 -17.58
CA GLY A 116 -5.35 -1.12 -16.96
C GLY A 116 -4.32 -1.40 -15.87
N GLY A 117 -4.54 -2.50 -15.15
CA GLY A 117 -3.76 -2.86 -13.97
C GLY A 117 -4.27 -2.20 -12.69
N GLY A 118 -3.61 -2.52 -11.58
CA GLY A 118 -3.90 -1.91 -10.30
C GLY A 118 -2.71 -2.03 -9.37
N HIS A 119 -2.72 -1.19 -8.35
CA HIS A 119 -1.62 -1.04 -7.42
C HIS A 119 -2.16 -0.89 -6.01
N PHE A 120 -1.61 -1.66 -5.07
CA PHE A 120 -1.98 -1.53 -3.67
C PHE A 120 -1.02 -0.58 -2.97
N ILE A 121 -1.56 0.29 -2.14
CA ILE A 121 -0.81 1.25 -1.32
C ILE A 121 -1.37 1.26 0.10
N VAL A 122 -0.58 1.74 1.06
CA VAL A 122 -1.05 1.96 2.44
C VAL A 122 -1.41 3.43 2.62
N CYS A 123 -2.66 3.72 2.96
CA CYS A 123 -3.06 5.03 3.46
C CYS A 123 -2.76 5.06 4.96
N ALA A 124 -1.81 5.90 5.39
CA ALA A 124 -1.23 5.85 6.73
C ALA A 124 -1.84 6.88 7.71
N ARG A 125 -2.23 8.06 7.22
CA ARG A 125 -2.88 9.11 8.02
C ARG A 125 -3.50 10.19 7.15
N ARG A 126 -4.27 11.07 7.80
CA ARG A 126 -4.66 12.38 7.28
C ARG A 126 -3.80 13.47 7.94
N THR A 127 -3.23 14.38 7.16
CA THR A 127 -2.48 15.55 7.66
C THR A 127 -3.41 16.66 8.11
N ARG A 128 -2.88 17.66 8.83
CA ARG A 128 -3.69 18.82 9.27
C ARG A 128 -4.25 19.62 8.09
N GLY A 129 -3.54 19.62 6.96
CA GLY A 129 -3.96 20.27 5.72
C GLY A 129 -5.00 19.49 4.89
N GLY A 130 -5.46 18.33 5.36
CA GLY A 130 -6.42 17.50 4.61
C GLY A 130 -5.78 16.66 3.49
N GLN A 131 -4.47 16.43 3.55
CA GLN A 131 -3.80 15.48 2.66
C GLN A 131 -3.90 14.07 3.24
N ILE A 132 -4.08 13.08 2.39
CA ILE A 132 -3.93 11.67 2.74
C ILE A 132 -2.51 11.24 2.45
N VAL A 133 -1.83 10.75 3.48
CA VAL A 133 -0.49 10.18 3.38
C VAL A 133 -0.58 8.77 2.83
N CYS A 134 0.02 8.55 1.68
CA CYS A 134 0.03 7.30 0.92
C CYS A 134 1.45 6.75 0.87
N LEU A 135 1.67 5.60 1.49
CA LEU A 135 2.92 4.85 1.41
C LEU A 135 2.81 3.86 0.26
N ASP A 136 3.49 4.18 -0.84
CA ASP A 136 3.42 3.45 -2.08
C ASP A 136 4.68 2.58 -2.24
N PRO A 137 4.54 1.24 -2.33
CA PRO A 137 5.70 0.34 -2.38
C PRO A 137 6.53 0.47 -3.67
N TRP A 138 6.05 1.21 -4.67
CA TRP A 138 6.82 1.51 -5.88
C TRP A 138 7.28 2.97 -5.91
N TYR A 139 6.36 3.87 -5.59
CA TYR A 139 6.53 5.30 -5.80
C TYR A 139 6.91 6.08 -4.52
N GLY A 140 7.13 5.39 -3.40
CA GLY A 140 7.55 6.00 -2.14
C GLY A 140 6.43 6.75 -1.43
N LEU A 141 6.81 7.78 -0.65
CA LEU A 141 5.84 8.63 0.03
C LEU A 141 5.13 9.55 -0.97
N ASN A 142 3.80 9.50 -1.00
CA ASN A 142 2.96 10.40 -1.78
C ASN A 142 1.87 11.01 -0.89
N GLU A 143 1.42 12.21 -1.23
CA GLU A 143 0.29 12.87 -0.58
C GLU A 143 -0.78 13.23 -1.60
N THR A 144 -2.02 12.89 -1.31
CA THR A 144 -3.17 13.22 -2.16
C THR A 144 -4.16 14.06 -1.37
N ALA A 145 -4.61 15.18 -1.94
CA ALA A 145 -5.64 16.00 -1.31
C ALA A 145 -6.95 15.22 -1.22
N GLU A 146 -7.54 15.17 -0.02
CA GLU A 146 -8.82 14.48 0.18
C GLU A 146 -9.96 15.09 -0.65
N SER A 147 -9.92 16.41 -0.86
CA SER A 147 -10.85 17.13 -1.73
C SER A 147 -10.73 16.76 -3.21
N GLY A 148 -9.62 16.14 -3.63
CA GLY A 148 -9.37 15.68 -5.00
C GLY A 148 -9.71 14.21 -5.23
N LEU A 149 -10.22 13.48 -4.24
CA LEU A 149 -10.59 12.08 -4.40
C LEU A 149 -11.68 11.90 -5.47
N PRO A 150 -11.63 10.82 -6.27
CA PRO A 150 -10.78 9.64 -6.11
C PRO A 150 -9.42 9.74 -6.81
N ALA A 151 -9.00 10.90 -7.31
CA ALA A 151 -7.74 11.02 -8.05
C ALA A 151 -6.55 10.67 -7.16
N TYR A 152 -5.54 10.04 -7.78
CA TYR A 152 -4.25 9.72 -7.17
C TYR A 152 -3.14 10.07 -8.17
N ALA A 153 -2.05 10.66 -7.67
CA ALA A 153 -0.89 10.99 -8.48
C ALA A 153 0.39 10.56 -7.76
N ALA A 154 1.22 9.79 -8.45
CA ALA A 154 2.54 9.39 -7.97
C ALA A 154 3.63 10.23 -8.63
N GLY A 155 4.43 10.92 -7.82
CA GLY A 155 5.45 11.88 -8.29
C GLY A 155 6.86 11.31 -8.44
N ASN A 156 7.16 10.13 -7.89
CA ASN A 156 8.51 9.57 -7.78
C ASN A 156 8.52 8.10 -8.19
N ASP A 157 9.63 7.59 -8.72
CA ASP A 157 9.94 6.14 -8.77
C ASP A 157 11.01 5.88 -7.70
N ALA A 158 10.54 5.60 -6.48
CA ALA A 158 11.40 5.48 -5.30
C ALA A 158 12.39 4.31 -5.42
N ARG A 159 11.98 3.22 -6.09
CA ARG A 159 12.86 2.06 -6.34
C ARG A 159 14.06 2.40 -7.23
N ARG A 160 13.97 3.48 -8.01
CA ARG A 160 15.05 3.99 -8.86
C ARG A 160 15.71 5.26 -8.31
N GLY A 161 15.18 5.82 -7.21
CA GLY A 161 15.67 7.09 -6.65
C GLY A 161 15.49 8.28 -7.60
N VAL A 162 14.42 8.30 -8.41
CA VAL A 162 14.18 9.38 -9.38
C VAL A 162 12.83 10.07 -9.18
N CYS A 163 12.81 11.39 -9.33
CA CYS A 163 11.59 12.17 -9.44
C CYS A 163 11.05 12.10 -10.87
N LEU A 164 9.73 11.89 -11.02
CA LEU A 164 9.08 11.84 -12.33
C LEU A 164 8.75 13.25 -12.80
N ARG A 165 9.15 13.58 -14.03
CA ARG A 165 8.80 14.88 -14.65
C ARG A 165 7.30 15.05 -14.85
N THR A 166 6.60 13.95 -15.10
CA THR A 166 5.14 13.89 -15.23
C THR A 166 4.64 12.85 -14.23
N PRO A 167 3.80 13.23 -13.26
CA PRO A 167 3.24 12.27 -12.31
C PRO A 167 2.46 11.16 -13.00
N VAL A 168 2.54 9.94 -12.46
CA VAL A 168 1.70 8.82 -12.89
C VAL A 168 0.32 8.99 -12.25
N GLY A 169 -0.69 9.25 -13.07
CA GLY A 169 -2.06 9.49 -12.62
C GLY A 169 -2.91 8.22 -12.60
N GLY A 170 -3.74 8.09 -11.57
CA GLY A 170 -4.78 7.06 -11.45
C GLY A 170 -5.89 7.46 -10.52
N SER A 171 -6.67 6.47 -10.10
CA SER A 171 -7.75 6.70 -9.15
C SER A 171 -7.89 5.55 -8.15
N PHE A 172 -8.27 5.89 -6.92
CA PHE A 172 -8.69 4.91 -5.95
C PHE A 172 -9.92 4.17 -6.47
N SER A 173 -9.76 2.86 -6.65
CA SER A 173 -10.74 2.00 -7.33
C SER A 173 -11.86 1.49 -6.43
N GLY A 174 -11.96 1.98 -5.19
CA GLY A 174 -12.98 1.58 -4.23
C GLY A 174 -12.71 0.28 -3.48
N HIS A 175 -11.58 -0.40 -3.71
CA HIS A 175 -11.21 -1.61 -2.97
C HIS A 175 -10.33 -1.25 -1.77
N PHE A 176 -10.78 -1.63 -0.58
CA PHE A 176 -10.16 -1.26 0.69
C PHE A 176 -9.95 -2.48 1.60
N ILE A 177 -8.88 -2.46 2.38
CA ILE A 177 -8.64 -3.37 3.50
C ILE A 177 -8.44 -2.55 4.76
N THR A 178 -9.42 -2.59 5.64
CA THR A 178 -9.49 -1.78 6.88
C THR A 178 -9.33 -2.65 8.12
N MET A 179 -8.90 -2.05 9.23
CA MET A 179 -8.58 -2.71 10.49
C MET A 179 -9.46 -2.22 11.63
#